data_AF-A0A1D1ZSX0-F1
#
_entry.id   AF-A0A1D1ZSX0-F1
#
_cell.length_a   1.000
_cell.length_b   1.000
_cell.length_c   1.000
_cell.angle_alpha   90.00
_cell.angle_beta   90.00
_cell.angle_gamma   90.00
#
_symmetry.space_group_name_H-M   'P 1'
#
loop_
_entity.id
_entity.type
_entity.pdbx_description
1 polymer ?
#
loop_
_entity_poly.entity_id
_entity_poly.type
_entity_poly.pdbx_seq_one_letter_code
_entity_poly.pdbx_strand_id
1 'polypeptide(L)'
;MLALGQTRTALHLCALRANFRACNLGQRAYSGPTSRGVARHPPHRSITHHSSKRVSPTLIADASRMSAQGSDVPDIVSAQWLKDRLADVKVLDASWYLPVHKRDAVEEFKASRLPGAQFFDLDAISDTSVDLPHMLPSEAAFAAAADALCINPDDTIVVYDRLGAFSSPRAWWTWHVFGHKRVAVLDGGLPAWVEAGSELESTPVSDSALTAPGAAAAAAQGPDAGVRPDSRYPAHLDSSQVASWRDVLAAVEAGTTGNLVDARPAGRWRGEAPEVRPGLASGHIPGSKNLPWDAVQSGGRFKPAEQLRAAFQGAGADLGRPLTLSCGSGTTACVLLLAARRAAPGARATVYDGSWSEWGGLPGVPVAKGAA
;
A
#
# COMPACT_ATOMS: atom_id res chain seq x y z
N MET A 1 -3.81 -6.34 -46.24
CA MET A 1 -2.70 -6.33 -45.25
C MET A 1 -2.20 -4.90 -45.11
N LEU A 2 -2.01 -4.44 -43.87
CA LEU A 2 -1.43 -3.15 -43.41
C LEU A 2 -2.28 -1.87 -43.59
N ALA A 3 -3.13 -1.54 -42.60
CA ALA A 3 -3.47 -0.15 -42.20
C ALA A 3 -4.39 -0.04 -40.94
N LEU A 4 -4.21 -0.86 -39.89
CA LEU A 4 -5.03 -0.76 -38.65
C LEU A 4 -4.21 -0.69 -37.34
N GLY A 5 -2.89 -0.49 -37.44
CA GLY A 5 -1.98 -0.56 -36.29
C GLY A 5 -1.56 0.77 -35.65
N GLN A 6 -1.87 1.93 -36.25
CA GLN A 6 -1.30 3.23 -35.79
C GLN A 6 -2.27 4.13 -35.00
N THR A 7 -3.58 3.86 -35.02
CA THR A 7 -4.58 4.71 -34.34
C THR A 7 -4.74 4.42 -32.85
N ARG A 8 -4.47 3.19 -32.40
CA ARG A 8 -4.53 2.83 -30.96
C ARG A 8 -3.42 3.48 -30.13
N THR A 9 -2.22 3.63 -30.69
CA THR A 9 -1.06 4.23 -30.00
C THR A 9 -1.22 5.74 -29.78
N ALA A 10 -1.81 6.45 -30.76
CA ALA A 10 -2.03 7.89 -30.68
C ALA A 10 -3.12 8.28 -29.65
N LEU A 11 -4.20 7.49 -29.55
CA LEU A 11 -5.25 7.69 -28.54
C LEU A 11 -4.74 7.44 -27.11
N HIS A 12 -3.87 6.45 -26.92
CA HIS A 12 -3.22 6.17 -25.63
C HIS A 12 -2.30 7.32 -25.18
N LEU A 13 -1.47 7.85 -26.09
CA LEU A 13 -0.59 9.00 -25.83
C LEU A 13 -1.35 10.30 -25.51
N CYS A 14 -2.55 10.47 -26.08
CA CYS A 14 -3.38 11.66 -25.84
C CYS A 14 -4.05 11.63 -24.46
N ALA A 15 -4.57 10.48 -24.03
CA ALA A 15 -5.14 10.28 -22.68
C ALA A 15 -4.08 10.48 -21.58
N LEU A 16 -2.86 9.99 -21.81
CA LEU A 16 -1.71 10.19 -20.93
C LEU A 16 -1.35 11.68 -20.74
N ARG A 17 -1.41 12.49 -21.81
CA ARG A 17 -1.16 13.94 -21.73
C ARG A 17 -2.29 14.70 -21.02
N ALA A 18 -3.53 14.20 -21.07
CA ALA A 18 -4.68 14.82 -20.42
C ALA A 18 -4.65 14.64 -18.89
N ASN A 19 -4.41 13.42 -18.40
CA ASN A 19 -4.26 13.17 -16.95
C ASN A 19 -3.04 13.92 -16.38
N PHE A 20 -1.94 14.00 -17.12
CA PHE A 20 -0.74 14.74 -16.68
C PHE A 20 -0.94 16.27 -16.63
N ARG A 21 -1.75 16.84 -17.54
CA ARG A 21 -2.15 18.26 -17.44
C ARG A 21 -3.05 18.51 -16.24
N ALA A 22 -3.93 17.58 -15.89
CA ALA A 22 -4.77 17.67 -14.70
C ALA A 22 -3.94 17.62 -13.40
N CYS A 23 -2.94 16.74 -13.29
CA CYS A 23 -2.05 16.71 -12.12
C CYS A 23 -1.21 18.00 -11.99
N ASN A 24 -0.75 18.61 -13.11
CA ASN A 24 0.13 19.79 -13.07
C ASN A 24 -0.59 21.14 -12.86
N LEU A 25 -1.90 21.23 -13.08
CA LEU A 25 -2.66 22.49 -12.88
C LEU A 25 -2.72 22.94 -11.40
N GLY A 26 -2.31 22.09 -10.44
CA GLY A 26 -2.22 22.41 -9.01
C GLY A 26 -0.83 22.83 -8.51
N GLN A 27 0.21 22.86 -9.35
CA GLN A 27 1.58 23.10 -8.88
C GLN A 27 1.90 24.60 -8.72
N ARG A 28 2.11 25.05 -7.47
CA ARG A 28 2.91 26.26 -7.19
C ARG A 28 4.38 25.91 -7.36
N ALA A 29 5.06 26.56 -8.30
CA ALA A 29 6.49 26.39 -8.53
C ALA A 29 7.30 26.81 -7.29
N TYR A 30 7.96 25.85 -6.64
CA TYR A 30 8.94 26.11 -5.58
C TYR A 30 10.28 26.45 -6.24
N SER A 31 10.74 27.69 -6.09
CA SER A 31 12.06 28.14 -6.54
C SER A 31 12.94 28.39 -5.31
N GLY A 32 13.87 27.47 -5.05
CA GLY A 32 14.91 27.65 -4.02
C GLY A 32 15.99 28.63 -4.50
N PRO A 33 16.61 29.42 -3.61
CA PRO A 33 17.56 30.45 -3.99
C PRO A 33 18.94 29.86 -4.34
N THR A 34 19.47 30.30 -5.48
CA THR A 34 20.84 30.02 -5.93
C THR A 34 21.83 30.94 -5.23
N SER A 35 22.87 30.37 -4.63
CA SER A 35 23.97 31.10 -3.99
C SER A 35 25.18 31.23 -4.93
N ARG A 36 25.53 32.45 -5.37
CA ARG A 36 26.91 32.86 -5.72
C ARG A 36 27.06 34.39 -5.61
N GLY A 37 28.13 34.86 -4.95
CA GLY A 37 28.58 36.26 -5.04
C GLY A 37 29.48 36.70 -3.89
N VAL A 38 30.76 36.93 -4.20
CA VAL A 38 31.86 37.29 -3.29
C VAL A 38 31.98 38.82 -3.10
N ALA A 39 32.22 39.24 -1.85
CA ALA A 39 32.88 40.42 -1.28
C ALA A 39 32.81 41.83 -1.94
N ARG A 40 32.49 42.85 -1.12
CA ARG A 40 33.32 44.05 -0.82
C ARG A 40 32.64 44.95 0.25
N HIS A 41 33.42 45.42 1.23
CA HIS A 41 33.17 46.53 2.17
C HIS A 41 33.77 47.85 1.61
N PRO A 42 33.63 49.07 2.20
CA PRO A 42 32.77 49.66 3.26
C PRO A 42 32.17 51.05 2.79
N PRO A 43 31.82 52.11 3.57
CA PRO A 43 31.76 52.31 5.04
C PRO A 43 30.48 52.97 5.63
N HIS A 44 30.50 53.05 6.97
CA HIS A 44 29.55 53.62 7.94
C HIS A 44 28.76 54.89 7.55
N ARG A 45 27.47 54.92 7.95
CA ARG A 45 26.84 56.06 8.66
C ARG A 45 25.48 55.71 9.31
N SER A 46 25.40 56.07 10.60
CA SER A 46 24.29 56.66 11.36
C SER A 46 22.85 56.11 11.29
N ILE A 47 22.39 55.75 12.49
CA ILE A 47 21.05 55.46 13.01
C ILE A 47 19.99 56.52 12.64
N THR A 48 18.79 56.07 12.26
CA THR A 48 17.50 56.69 12.67
C THR A 48 16.40 55.62 12.78
N HIS A 49 15.70 55.63 13.90
CA HIS A 49 14.54 54.79 14.24
C HIS A 49 13.38 54.89 13.24
N HIS A 50 12.76 53.76 12.87
CA HIS A 50 11.33 53.72 12.54
C HIS A 50 10.67 52.36 12.85
N SER A 51 9.77 52.41 13.84
CA SER A 51 8.51 51.66 13.98
C SER A 51 8.48 50.16 13.67
N SER A 52 8.69 49.34 14.70
CA SER A 52 8.25 47.94 14.75
C SER A 52 6.71 47.86 14.74
N LYS A 53 6.14 47.39 13.62
CA LYS A 53 4.75 46.86 13.63
C LYS A 53 4.79 45.50 14.32
N ARG A 54 4.31 45.46 15.56
CA ARG A 54 4.03 44.24 16.32
C ARG A 54 3.02 43.38 15.56
N VAL A 55 3.46 42.22 15.10
CA VAL A 55 2.56 41.12 14.72
C VAL A 55 1.99 40.55 16.02
N SER A 56 0.67 40.40 16.09
CA SER A 56 -0.05 39.94 17.29
C SER A 56 0.47 38.57 17.77
N PRO A 57 0.67 38.35 19.09
CA PRO A 57 1.17 37.09 19.65
C PRO A 57 0.29 35.87 19.31
N THR A 58 -0.97 36.11 18.96
CA THR A 58 -1.98 35.09 18.64
C THR A 58 -1.73 34.38 17.31
N LEU A 59 -1.14 35.07 16.32
CA LEU A 59 -0.90 34.49 14.98
C LEU A 59 0.37 33.61 14.91
N ILE A 60 1.34 33.86 15.79
CA ILE A 60 2.55 33.02 15.91
C ILE A 60 2.23 31.76 16.74
N ALA A 61 1.30 31.86 17.70
CA ALA A 61 0.88 30.72 18.51
C ALA A 61 0.08 29.66 17.72
N ASP A 62 -0.68 30.04 16.68
CA ASP A 62 -1.38 29.07 15.81
C ASP A 62 -0.45 28.39 14.80
N ALA A 63 0.48 29.15 14.19
CA ALA A 63 1.48 28.57 13.29
C ALA A 63 2.47 27.64 14.03
N SER A 64 2.80 27.94 15.29
CA SER A 64 3.64 27.07 16.14
C SER A 64 2.89 25.91 16.81
N ARG A 65 1.54 25.92 16.84
CA ARG A 65 0.74 24.74 17.20
C ARG A 65 0.59 23.75 16.06
N MET A 66 0.73 24.20 14.82
CA MET A 66 0.74 23.34 13.62
C MET A 66 2.11 22.71 13.33
N SER A 67 3.19 23.16 13.98
CA SER A 67 4.55 22.68 13.74
C SER A 67 5.13 21.82 14.87
N ALA A 68 4.32 21.34 15.81
CA ALA A 68 4.79 20.64 17.02
C ALA A 68 4.05 19.31 17.31
N GLN A 69 3.36 18.72 16.32
CA GLN A 69 3.01 17.30 16.33
C GLN A 69 3.82 16.61 15.24
N GLY A 70 4.61 15.61 15.61
CA GLY A 70 5.46 14.86 14.70
C GLY A 70 4.68 14.31 13.51
N SER A 71 5.39 14.24 12.39
CA SER A 71 5.01 13.86 11.04
C SER A 71 4.51 12.42 10.84
N ASP A 72 3.91 11.77 11.83
CA ASP A 72 3.53 10.35 11.73
C ASP A 72 2.03 10.19 11.52
N VAL A 73 1.66 9.84 10.29
CA VAL A 73 0.33 9.35 9.95
C VAL A 73 0.20 7.95 10.55
N PRO A 74 -0.80 7.66 11.40
CA PRO A 74 -0.93 6.34 12.00
C PRO A 74 -1.26 5.30 10.92
N ASP A 75 -0.76 4.07 11.07
CA ASP A 75 -0.98 3.00 10.08
C ASP A 75 -2.48 2.65 9.89
N ILE A 76 -3.31 2.94 10.90
CA ILE A 76 -4.77 2.71 10.90
C ILE A 76 -5.48 3.99 11.36
N VAL A 77 -6.48 4.43 10.60
CA VAL A 77 -7.30 5.62 10.89
C VAL A 77 -8.79 5.27 10.96
N SER A 78 -9.57 6.01 11.76
CA SER A 78 -11.02 5.85 11.82
C SER A 78 -11.74 6.61 10.70
N ALA A 79 -13.01 6.26 10.45
CA ALA A 79 -13.86 7.02 9.53
C ALA A 79 -13.99 8.49 9.93
N GLN A 80 -14.07 8.79 11.24
CA GLN A 80 -14.10 10.17 11.73
C GLN A 80 -12.79 10.90 11.41
N TRP A 81 -11.63 10.25 11.65
CA TRP A 81 -10.32 10.84 11.35
C TRP A 81 -10.21 11.23 9.88
N LEU A 82 -10.69 10.36 8.98
CA LEU A 82 -10.68 10.60 7.53
C LEU A 82 -11.66 11.71 7.15
N LYS A 83 -12.87 11.70 7.72
CA LYS A 83 -13.89 12.74 7.47
C LYS A 83 -13.36 14.13 7.81
N ASP A 84 -12.63 14.26 8.92
CA ASP A 84 -12.06 15.53 9.38
C ASP A 84 -10.90 16.02 8.50
N ARG A 85 -10.35 15.17 7.62
CA ARG A 85 -9.11 15.42 6.84
C ARG A 85 -9.27 15.13 5.34
N LEU A 86 -10.50 14.99 4.87
CA LEU A 86 -10.77 14.52 3.50
C LEU A 86 -10.13 15.42 2.43
N ALA A 87 -10.01 16.72 2.71
CA ALA A 87 -9.35 17.69 1.83
C ALA A 87 -7.81 17.62 1.84
N ASP A 88 -7.23 17.00 2.86
CA ASP A 88 -5.78 16.97 3.12
C ASP A 88 -5.13 15.62 2.75
N VAL A 89 -5.93 14.65 2.29
CA VAL A 89 -5.46 13.29 2.00
C VAL A 89 -5.88 12.82 0.60
N LYS A 90 -5.10 11.89 0.04
CA LYS A 90 -5.46 11.11 -1.13
C LYS A 90 -6.16 9.84 -0.67
N VAL A 91 -7.39 9.60 -1.13
CA VAL A 91 -8.13 8.38 -0.79
C VAL A 91 -7.97 7.36 -1.91
N LEU A 92 -7.64 6.12 -1.56
CA LEU A 92 -7.48 5.01 -2.50
C LEU A 92 -8.44 3.87 -2.16
N ASP A 93 -9.28 3.49 -3.12
CA ASP A 93 -10.06 2.24 -3.06
C ASP A 93 -9.18 1.11 -3.61
N ALA A 94 -8.71 0.23 -2.74
CA ALA A 94 -7.92 -0.95 -3.09
C ALA A 94 -8.76 -2.23 -3.00
N SER A 95 -10.06 -2.13 -3.29
CA SER A 95 -10.96 -3.29 -3.28
C SER A 95 -10.51 -4.35 -4.26
N TRP A 96 -10.32 -5.56 -3.74
CA TRP A 96 -10.03 -6.74 -4.53
C TRP A 96 -10.76 -7.94 -3.95
N TYR A 97 -11.21 -8.84 -4.83
CA TYR A 97 -12.04 -9.98 -4.44
C TYR A 97 -11.44 -11.29 -4.92
N LEU A 98 -11.53 -12.32 -4.08
CA LEU A 98 -11.35 -13.69 -4.54
C LEU A 98 -12.41 -14.03 -5.60
N PRO A 99 -12.08 -14.85 -6.61
CA PRO A 99 -13.04 -15.26 -7.64
C PRO A 99 -14.36 -15.84 -7.10
N VAL A 100 -14.30 -16.50 -5.94
CA VAL A 100 -15.48 -17.09 -5.27
C VAL A 100 -16.53 -16.05 -4.84
N HIS A 101 -16.13 -14.80 -4.63
CA HIS A 101 -17.07 -13.73 -4.27
C HIS A 101 -17.97 -13.33 -5.45
N LYS A 102 -17.55 -13.55 -6.70
CA LYS A 102 -18.28 -13.15 -7.92
C LYS A 102 -18.68 -11.67 -7.91
N ARG A 103 -17.76 -10.83 -7.44
CA ARG A 103 -17.91 -9.37 -7.38
C ARG A 103 -16.88 -8.70 -8.27
N ASP A 104 -17.25 -7.55 -8.81
CA ASP A 104 -16.40 -6.73 -9.66
C ASP A 104 -16.04 -5.44 -8.92
N ALA A 105 -14.78 -5.29 -8.53
CA ALA A 105 -14.33 -4.14 -7.75
C ALA A 105 -14.39 -2.84 -8.56
N VAL A 106 -14.14 -2.92 -9.88
CA VAL A 106 -14.13 -1.76 -10.77
C VAL A 106 -15.55 -1.24 -10.96
N GLU A 107 -16.49 -2.13 -11.27
CA GLU A 107 -17.90 -1.74 -11.45
C GLU A 107 -18.51 -1.22 -10.16
N GLU A 108 -18.15 -1.80 -9.00
CA GLU A 108 -18.60 -1.29 -7.71
C GLU A 108 -18.01 0.09 -7.36
N PHE A 109 -16.75 0.35 -7.72
CA PHE A 109 -16.11 1.67 -7.57
C PHE A 109 -16.74 2.73 -8.47
N LYS A 110 -17.09 2.37 -9.71
CA LYS A 110 -17.83 3.24 -10.63
C LYS A 110 -19.20 3.60 -10.06
N ALA A 111 -19.89 2.64 -9.44
CA ALA A 111 -21.22 2.84 -8.89
C ALA A 111 -21.23 3.75 -7.64
N SER A 112 -20.28 3.57 -6.72
CA SER A 112 -20.16 4.39 -5.51
C SER A 112 -18.77 4.26 -4.90
N ARG A 113 -18.25 5.29 -4.22
CA ARG A 113 -16.93 5.26 -3.57
C ARG A 113 -16.86 6.34 -2.48
N LEU A 114 -15.77 6.36 -1.70
CA LEU A 114 -15.51 7.50 -0.83
C LEU A 114 -15.29 8.77 -1.67
N PRO A 115 -15.67 9.97 -1.18
CA PRO A 115 -15.49 11.18 -1.97
C PRO A 115 -14.02 11.45 -2.27
N GLY A 116 -13.73 11.77 -3.54
CA GLY A 116 -12.38 12.00 -4.04
C GLY A 116 -11.51 10.75 -4.16
N ALA A 117 -12.05 9.55 -3.91
CA ALA A 117 -11.28 8.31 -4.01
C ALA A 117 -10.86 8.01 -5.45
N GLN A 118 -9.62 7.53 -5.61
CA GLN A 118 -9.11 6.92 -6.84
C GLN A 118 -9.02 5.41 -6.67
N PHE A 119 -9.10 4.65 -7.76
CA PHE A 119 -9.01 3.20 -7.70
C PHE A 119 -7.55 2.74 -7.75
N PHE A 120 -7.13 1.97 -6.75
CA PHE A 120 -5.82 1.33 -6.70
C PHE A 120 -5.99 -0.14 -7.10
N ASP A 121 -5.79 -0.43 -8.39
CA ASP A 121 -5.95 -1.76 -8.95
C ASP A 121 -4.77 -2.65 -8.52
N LEU A 122 -5.02 -3.55 -7.57
CA LEU A 122 -4.02 -4.49 -7.06
C LEU A 122 -3.53 -5.51 -8.10
N ASP A 123 -4.35 -5.83 -9.10
CA ASP A 123 -3.95 -6.74 -10.18
C ASP A 123 -3.08 -6.00 -11.20
N ALA A 124 -3.44 -4.76 -11.56
CA ALA A 124 -2.65 -3.96 -12.49
C ALA A 124 -1.36 -3.39 -11.86
N ILE A 125 -1.33 -3.12 -10.55
CA ILE A 125 -0.16 -2.63 -9.82
C ILE A 125 0.55 -3.82 -9.16
N SER A 126 0.91 -4.80 -9.99
CA SER A 126 1.65 -6.00 -9.60
C SER A 126 2.67 -6.37 -10.69
N ASP A 127 3.62 -7.26 -10.38
CA ASP A 127 4.48 -7.86 -11.41
C ASP A 127 3.71 -8.91 -12.21
N THR A 128 3.24 -8.50 -13.38
CA THR A 128 2.50 -9.36 -14.32
C THR A 128 3.41 -10.18 -15.23
N SER A 129 4.74 -10.15 -15.04
CA SER A 129 5.70 -10.90 -15.86
C SER A 129 5.87 -12.35 -15.40
N VAL A 130 5.42 -12.67 -14.19
CA VAL A 130 5.45 -14.00 -13.59
C VAL A 130 4.03 -14.56 -13.44
N ASP A 131 3.88 -15.88 -13.49
CA ASP A 131 2.60 -16.57 -13.27
C ASP A 131 2.31 -16.73 -11.76
N LEU A 132 2.53 -15.65 -11.01
CA LEU A 132 2.23 -15.55 -9.58
C LEU A 132 1.33 -14.35 -9.33
N PRO A 133 0.32 -14.49 -8.47
CA PRO A 133 -0.62 -13.42 -8.21
C PRO A 133 -0.06 -12.33 -7.30
N HIS A 134 -0.40 -11.08 -7.61
CA HIS A 134 -0.20 -9.89 -6.77
C HIS A 134 1.24 -9.63 -6.35
N MET A 135 2.24 -10.21 -7.03
CA MET A 135 3.66 -9.95 -6.75
C MET A 135 3.95 -8.46 -6.78
N LEU A 136 4.82 -7.96 -5.90
CA LEU A 136 5.21 -6.56 -5.91
C LEU A 136 5.70 -6.15 -7.31
N PRO A 137 5.27 -4.99 -7.83
CA PRO A 137 5.77 -4.47 -9.10
C PRO A 137 7.26 -4.10 -9.00
N SER A 138 7.89 -3.75 -10.12
CA SER A 138 9.20 -3.08 -10.07
C SER A 138 9.08 -1.65 -9.53
N GLU A 139 10.19 -1.07 -9.04
CA GLU A 139 10.23 0.35 -8.61
C GLU A 139 9.72 1.29 -9.72
N ALA A 140 10.10 1.02 -10.98
CA ALA A 140 9.67 1.80 -12.13
C ALA A 140 8.16 1.67 -12.42
N ALA A 141 7.61 0.45 -12.34
CA ALA A 141 6.18 0.23 -12.53
C ALA A 141 5.35 0.84 -11.39
N PHE A 142 5.85 0.80 -10.16
CA PHE A 142 5.24 1.48 -9.02
C PHE A 142 5.28 3.00 -9.16
N ALA A 143 6.43 3.58 -9.53
CA ALA A 143 6.56 5.03 -9.76
C ALA A 143 5.59 5.53 -10.84
N ALA A 144 5.44 4.77 -11.94
CA ALA A 144 4.46 5.09 -12.98
C ALA A 144 3.01 5.01 -12.48
N ALA A 145 2.69 4.05 -11.62
CA ALA A 145 1.37 3.96 -10.99
C ALA A 145 1.12 5.11 -10.01
N ALA A 146 2.14 5.56 -9.27
CA ALA A 146 2.02 6.72 -8.39
C ALA A 146 1.78 8.02 -9.16
N ASP A 147 2.52 8.26 -10.25
CA ASP A 147 2.31 9.41 -11.14
C ASP A 147 0.91 9.39 -11.75
N ALA A 148 0.43 8.21 -12.15
CA ALA A 148 -0.90 8.01 -12.71
C ALA A 148 -2.03 8.36 -11.75
N LEU A 149 -1.84 8.08 -10.46
CA LEU A 149 -2.76 8.42 -9.38
C LEU A 149 -2.58 9.87 -8.90
N CYS A 150 -1.73 10.67 -9.58
CA CYS A 150 -1.34 12.02 -9.16
C CYS A 150 -0.89 12.06 -7.68
N ILE A 151 -0.13 11.07 -7.22
CA ILE A 151 0.39 11.01 -5.85
C ILE A 151 1.82 11.53 -5.82
N ASN A 152 2.06 12.50 -4.94
CA ASN A 152 3.38 13.07 -4.68
C ASN A 152 4.02 12.41 -3.44
N PRO A 153 5.35 12.47 -3.30
CA PRO A 153 6.07 11.79 -2.20
C PRO A 153 5.71 12.32 -0.79
N ASP A 154 5.13 13.52 -0.71
CA ASP A 154 4.69 14.17 0.52
C ASP A 154 3.17 14.07 0.75
N ASP A 155 2.41 13.45 -0.15
CA ASP A 155 0.98 13.26 0.05
C ASP A 155 0.70 12.30 1.23
N THR A 156 -0.39 12.57 1.96
CA THR A 156 -0.93 11.60 2.92
C THR A 156 -1.98 10.75 2.24
N ILE A 157 -1.85 9.43 2.35
CA ILE A 157 -2.72 8.46 1.68
C ILE A 157 -3.59 7.75 2.73
N VAL A 158 -4.88 7.59 2.44
CA VAL A 158 -5.76 6.66 3.16
C VAL A 158 -6.30 5.63 2.20
N VAL A 159 -5.99 4.37 2.46
CA VAL A 159 -6.42 3.23 1.66
C VAL A 159 -7.61 2.55 2.34
N TYR A 160 -8.62 2.16 1.57
CA TYR A 160 -9.74 1.37 2.06
C TYR A 160 -10.09 0.25 1.08
N ASP A 161 -10.92 -0.68 1.52
CA ASP A 161 -11.60 -1.62 0.65
C ASP A 161 -13.06 -1.81 1.10
N ARG A 162 -13.83 -2.53 0.29
CA ARG A 162 -15.26 -2.78 0.50
C ARG A 162 -15.59 -3.90 1.49
N LEU A 163 -14.60 -4.65 1.96
CA LEU A 163 -14.80 -5.75 2.93
C LEU A 163 -14.39 -5.35 4.35
N GLY A 164 -13.71 -4.21 4.51
CA GLY A 164 -13.37 -3.59 5.78
C GLY A 164 -11.86 -3.40 5.94
N ALA A 165 -11.11 -4.50 5.84
CA ALA A 165 -9.65 -4.50 5.83
C ALA A 165 -9.14 -5.85 5.30
N PHE A 166 -9.52 -6.18 4.07
CA PHE A 166 -9.14 -7.43 3.40
C PHE A 166 -7.96 -7.23 2.44
N SER A 167 -8.11 -6.31 1.48
CA SER A 167 -7.13 -6.04 0.43
C SER A 167 -6.43 -4.70 0.63
N SER A 168 -7.03 -3.75 1.35
CA SER A 168 -6.42 -2.46 1.66
C SER A 168 -5.09 -2.55 2.43
N PRO A 169 -4.87 -3.50 3.37
CA PRO A 169 -3.55 -3.67 3.98
C PRO A 169 -2.47 -4.06 2.98
N ARG A 170 -2.81 -4.75 1.88
CA ARG A 170 -1.84 -5.05 0.81
C ARG A 170 -1.38 -3.78 0.12
N ALA A 171 -2.31 -2.93 -0.30
CA ALA A 171 -1.97 -1.66 -0.92
C ALA A 171 -1.18 -0.76 0.04
N TRP A 172 -1.59 -0.67 1.31
CA TRP A 172 -0.82 0.03 2.36
C TRP A 172 0.63 -0.47 2.44
N TRP A 173 0.83 -1.80 2.46
CA TRP A 173 2.17 -2.39 2.49
C TRP A 173 2.97 -2.08 1.22
N THR A 174 2.33 -2.14 0.05
CA THR A 174 2.97 -1.75 -1.23
C THR A 174 3.50 -0.32 -1.16
N TRP A 175 2.71 0.65 -0.68
CA TRP A 175 3.21 2.03 -0.49
C TRP A 175 4.36 2.09 0.52
N HIS A 176 4.26 1.39 1.64
CA HIS A 176 5.31 1.36 2.66
C HIS A 176 6.62 0.75 2.19
N VAL A 177 6.58 -0.34 1.43
CA VAL A 177 7.76 -1.07 0.97
C VAL A 177 8.51 -0.27 -0.10
N PHE A 178 7.81 0.56 -0.88
CA PHE A 178 8.41 1.51 -1.83
C PHE A 178 8.80 2.87 -1.21
N GLY A 179 8.77 2.98 0.12
CA GLY A 179 9.29 4.14 0.85
C GLY A 179 8.26 5.21 1.22
N HIS A 180 6.99 5.08 0.82
CA HIS A 180 5.94 6.04 1.19
C HIS A 180 5.35 5.73 2.56
N LYS A 181 5.84 6.40 3.61
CA LYS A 181 5.44 6.10 5.00
C LYS A 181 4.17 6.81 5.46
N ARG A 182 3.73 7.87 4.76
CA ARG A 182 2.52 8.64 5.09
C ARG A 182 1.27 7.99 4.49
N VAL A 183 1.01 6.74 4.88
CA VAL A 183 -0.11 5.95 4.37
C VAL A 183 -0.80 5.21 5.52
N ALA A 184 -2.12 5.25 5.54
CA ALA A 184 -2.96 4.61 6.54
C ALA A 184 -4.01 3.70 5.89
N VAL A 185 -4.50 2.72 6.64
CA VAL A 185 -5.71 1.96 6.30
C VAL A 185 -6.91 2.54 7.05
N LEU A 186 -8.05 2.71 6.36
CA LEU A 186 -9.32 3.03 6.97
C LEU A 186 -9.87 1.82 7.74
N ASP A 187 -9.91 1.90 9.07
CA ASP A 187 -10.36 0.81 9.94
C ASP A 187 -11.84 0.47 9.72
N GLY A 188 -12.11 -0.72 9.17
CA GLY A 188 -13.45 -1.14 8.79
C GLY A 188 -13.92 -0.63 7.43
N GLY A 189 -13.06 0.03 6.66
CA GLY A 189 -13.22 0.29 5.22
C GLY A 189 -14.50 1.04 4.84
N LEU A 190 -15.05 0.73 3.65
CA LEU A 190 -16.31 1.31 3.19
C LEU A 190 -17.47 1.06 4.18
N PRO A 191 -17.65 -0.14 4.78
CA PRO A 191 -18.69 -0.35 5.79
C PRO A 191 -18.62 0.64 6.96
N ALA A 192 -17.42 0.89 7.49
CA ALA A 192 -17.23 1.85 8.59
C ALA A 192 -17.54 3.30 8.20
N TRP A 193 -17.26 3.67 6.95
CA TRP A 193 -17.59 4.99 6.42
C TRP A 193 -19.11 5.22 6.36
N VAL A 194 -19.84 4.21 5.85
CA VAL A 194 -21.31 4.24 5.77
C VAL A 194 -21.94 4.20 7.16
N GLU A 195 -21.42 3.37 8.07
CA GLU A 195 -21.87 3.30 9.47
C GLU A 195 -21.75 4.65 10.18
N ALA A 196 -20.71 5.43 9.86
CA ALA A 196 -20.51 6.79 10.38
C ALA A 196 -21.47 7.84 9.78
N GLY A 197 -22.42 7.42 8.93
CA GLY A 197 -23.38 8.30 8.27
C GLY A 197 -22.75 9.24 7.25
N SER A 198 -21.60 8.87 6.67
CA SER A 198 -20.88 9.69 5.71
C SER A 198 -21.34 9.40 4.28
N GLU A 199 -21.35 10.44 3.44
CA GLU A 199 -21.81 10.36 2.06
C GLU A 199 -20.83 9.60 1.16
N LEU A 200 -21.37 8.93 0.15
CA LEU A 200 -20.61 8.32 -0.93
C LEU A 200 -20.69 9.18 -2.19
N GLU A 201 -19.62 9.17 -2.96
CA GLU A 201 -19.58 9.75 -4.29
C GLU A 201 -20.02 8.70 -5.32
N SER A 202 -20.99 9.07 -6.17
CA SER A 202 -21.50 8.24 -7.27
C SER A 202 -21.39 8.96 -8.62
N THR A 203 -20.53 9.97 -8.71
CA THR A 203 -20.29 10.68 -9.97
C THR A 203 -19.70 9.69 -11.00
N PRO A 204 -20.11 9.78 -12.28
CA PRO A 204 -19.60 8.88 -13.31
C PRO A 204 -18.07 8.94 -13.43
N VAL A 205 -17.44 7.76 -13.50
CA VAL A 205 -15.99 7.61 -13.71
C VAL A 205 -15.77 7.06 -15.10
N SER A 206 -14.90 7.71 -15.88
CA SER A 206 -14.48 7.19 -17.17
C SER A 206 -13.47 6.05 -16.99
N ASP A 207 -13.43 5.11 -17.94
CA ASP A 207 -12.42 4.03 -17.93
C ASP A 207 -10.98 4.57 -17.93
N SER A 208 -10.77 5.78 -18.48
CA SER A 208 -9.48 6.47 -18.44
C SER A 208 -9.04 6.94 -17.05
N ALA A 209 -9.97 7.06 -16.09
CA ALA A 209 -9.68 7.42 -14.70
C ALA A 209 -9.46 6.18 -13.80
N LEU A 210 -9.81 4.99 -14.31
CA LEU A 210 -9.58 3.70 -13.65
C LEU A 210 -8.28 3.05 -14.06
N THR A 211 -7.73 3.51 -15.18
CA THR A 211 -6.41 3.10 -15.65
C THR A 211 -5.40 4.00 -14.99
N ALA A 212 -4.83 3.54 -13.88
CA ALA A 212 -3.44 3.89 -13.64
C ALA A 212 -2.65 3.25 -14.79
N PRO A 213 -1.94 3.98 -15.67
CA PRO A 213 -0.93 3.38 -16.53
C PRO A 213 0.15 2.72 -15.66
N GLY A 214 -0.13 1.52 -15.16
CA GLY A 214 0.69 0.76 -14.22
C GLY A 214 0.89 -0.65 -14.74
N ALA A 215 2.13 -1.12 -14.62
CA ALA A 215 2.68 -2.42 -15.04
C ALA A 215 2.62 -2.79 -16.52
N ALA A 216 1.45 -2.97 -17.16
CA ALA A 216 1.37 -3.60 -18.48
C ALA A 216 2.15 -2.86 -19.60
N ALA A 217 2.15 -1.52 -19.56
CA ALA A 217 2.91 -0.71 -20.52
C ALA A 217 4.42 -0.66 -20.22
N ALA A 218 4.83 -0.83 -18.96
CA ALA A 218 6.24 -0.83 -18.52
C ALA A 218 6.88 -2.23 -18.65
N ALA A 219 6.13 -3.30 -18.35
CA ALA A 219 6.56 -4.69 -18.45
C ALA A 219 6.81 -5.14 -19.91
N ALA A 220 6.08 -4.58 -20.88
CA ALA A 220 6.25 -4.90 -22.30
C ALA A 220 7.59 -4.45 -22.91
N GLN A 221 8.42 -3.68 -22.19
CA GLN A 221 9.59 -3.02 -22.75
C GLN A 221 10.93 -3.47 -22.11
N GLY A 222 10.90 -4.40 -21.15
CA GLY A 222 12.09 -4.95 -20.47
C GLY A 222 12.48 -4.18 -19.20
N PRO A 223 13.42 -4.72 -18.39
CA PRO A 223 13.74 -4.21 -17.05
C PRO A 223 14.27 -2.77 -17.03
N ASP A 224 14.85 -2.28 -18.13
CA ASP A 224 15.39 -0.92 -18.27
C ASP A 224 14.43 0.10 -18.91
N ALA A 225 13.27 -0.32 -19.42
CA ALA A 225 12.39 0.56 -20.21
C ALA A 225 11.15 1.08 -19.46
N GLY A 226 10.98 0.68 -18.20
CA GLY A 226 9.93 1.21 -17.32
C GLY A 226 10.18 2.63 -16.81
N VAL A 227 11.37 3.18 -17.04
CA VAL A 227 11.65 4.58 -16.73
C VAL A 227 10.96 5.44 -17.79
N ARG A 228 9.79 5.97 -17.44
CA ARG A 228 9.40 7.27 -17.97
C ARG A 228 10.52 8.24 -17.55
N PRO A 229 11.32 8.81 -18.47
CA PRO A 229 12.42 9.70 -18.10
C PRO A 229 11.95 10.97 -17.37
N ASP A 230 10.63 11.17 -17.28
CA ASP A 230 9.93 12.24 -16.59
C ASP A 230 9.21 11.82 -15.30
N SER A 231 9.21 10.54 -14.90
CA SER A 231 8.64 10.14 -13.60
C SER A 231 9.44 10.78 -12.47
N ARG A 232 8.73 11.46 -11.56
CA ARG A 232 9.34 12.19 -10.44
C ARG A 232 9.17 11.47 -9.11
N TYR A 233 8.44 10.36 -9.09
CA TYR A 233 8.19 9.63 -7.86
C TYR A 233 9.43 8.81 -7.47
N PRO A 234 10.05 9.05 -6.30
CA PRO A 234 11.29 8.41 -5.87
C PRO A 234 10.99 7.04 -5.24
N ALA A 235 10.41 6.13 -6.03
CA ALA A 235 10.12 4.77 -5.57
C ALA A 235 11.43 4.06 -5.20
N HIS A 236 11.49 3.53 -3.98
CA HIS A 236 12.62 2.71 -3.55
C HIS A 236 12.14 1.49 -2.77
N LEU A 237 12.35 0.30 -3.33
CA LEU A 237 11.98 -0.96 -2.73
C LEU A 237 12.92 -1.31 -1.59
N ASP A 238 12.38 -1.29 -0.37
CA ASP A 238 13.05 -1.82 0.81
C ASP A 238 12.92 -3.34 0.86
N SER A 239 13.88 -4.02 0.23
CA SER A 239 13.93 -5.49 0.18
C SER A 239 14.04 -6.15 1.55
N SER A 240 14.41 -5.43 2.62
CA SER A 240 14.47 -5.98 3.97
C SER A 240 13.07 -6.29 4.56
N GLN A 241 12.00 -5.78 3.95
CA GLN A 241 10.61 -6.05 4.33
C GLN A 241 9.99 -7.22 3.53
N VAL A 242 10.72 -7.81 2.59
CA VAL A 242 10.25 -8.89 1.71
C VAL A 242 11.08 -10.14 1.96
N ALA A 243 10.43 -11.28 2.19
CA ALA A 243 11.11 -12.57 2.20
C ALA A 243 10.93 -13.24 0.82
N SER A 244 11.98 -13.86 0.30
CA SER A 244 11.91 -14.71 -0.89
C SER A 244 11.64 -16.18 -0.51
N TRP A 245 11.25 -17.00 -1.48
CA TRP A 245 11.12 -18.45 -1.25
C TRP A 245 12.44 -19.09 -0.79
N ARG A 246 13.59 -18.53 -1.18
CA ARG A 246 14.92 -19.00 -0.75
C ARG A 246 15.17 -18.70 0.72
N ASP A 247 14.77 -17.53 1.20
CA ASP A 247 14.87 -17.18 2.62
C ASP A 247 13.99 -18.10 3.46
N VAL A 248 12.79 -18.40 2.98
CA VAL A 248 11.86 -19.34 3.61
C VAL A 248 12.44 -20.75 3.62
N LEU A 249 13.00 -21.23 2.50
CA LEU A 249 13.62 -22.55 2.42
C LEU A 249 14.80 -22.68 3.38
N ALA A 250 15.69 -21.68 3.42
CA ALA A 250 16.80 -21.65 4.36
C ALA A 250 16.32 -21.69 5.83
N ALA A 251 15.22 -20.99 6.15
CA ALA A 251 14.62 -21.06 7.47
C ALA A 251 14.02 -22.45 7.78
N VAL A 252 13.43 -23.13 6.79
CA VAL A 252 12.93 -24.50 6.94
C VAL A 252 14.08 -25.47 7.22
N GLU A 253 15.15 -25.39 6.42
CA GLU A 253 16.33 -26.25 6.55
C GLU A 253 17.06 -26.02 7.88
N ALA A 254 17.10 -24.78 8.36
CA ALA A 254 17.68 -24.42 9.66
C ALA A 254 16.76 -24.73 10.86
N GLY A 255 15.50 -25.11 10.63
CA GLY A 255 14.52 -25.33 11.69
C GLY A 255 14.10 -24.05 12.43
N THR A 256 14.20 -22.88 11.79
CA THR A 256 13.93 -21.56 12.38
C THR A 256 12.60 -20.94 11.95
N THR A 257 11.71 -21.70 11.33
CA THR A 257 10.37 -21.25 10.88
C THR A 257 9.35 -21.03 12.00
N GLY A 258 9.74 -21.21 13.27
CA GLY A 258 8.83 -21.09 14.42
C GLY A 258 8.14 -19.74 14.60
N ASN A 259 8.58 -18.69 13.88
CA ASN A 259 7.92 -17.37 13.83
C ASN A 259 7.46 -16.98 12.42
N LEU A 260 7.31 -17.96 11.51
CA LEU A 260 6.62 -17.80 10.25
C LEU A 260 5.12 -18.02 10.49
N VAL A 261 4.27 -17.05 10.14
CA VAL A 261 2.83 -17.09 10.41
C VAL A 261 2.04 -17.03 9.10
N ASP A 262 1.23 -18.06 8.85
CA ASP A 262 0.34 -18.16 7.68
C ASP A 262 -1.06 -17.65 8.02
N ALA A 263 -1.54 -16.68 7.23
CA ALA A 263 -2.83 -16.02 7.39
C ALA A 263 -4.02 -16.76 6.74
N ARG A 264 -3.79 -17.89 6.05
CA ARG A 264 -4.86 -18.67 5.41
C ARG A 264 -5.80 -19.28 6.47
N PRO A 265 -7.05 -19.60 6.09
CA PRO A 265 -7.94 -20.40 6.92
C PRO A 265 -7.29 -21.72 7.36
N ALA A 266 -7.54 -22.13 8.59
CA ALA A 266 -6.85 -23.25 9.22
C ALA A 266 -6.99 -24.58 8.45
N GLY A 267 -8.13 -24.83 7.79
CA GLY A 267 -8.32 -26.03 6.96
C GLY A 267 -7.37 -26.08 5.75
N ARG A 268 -7.09 -24.94 5.12
CA ARG A 268 -6.12 -24.85 4.00
C ARG A 268 -4.69 -25.11 4.48
N TRP A 269 -4.34 -24.47 5.60
CA TRP A 269 -3.03 -24.64 6.23
C TRP A 269 -2.81 -26.09 6.72
N ARG A 270 -3.80 -26.75 7.32
CA ARG A 270 -3.70 -28.19 7.69
C ARG A 270 -3.71 -29.14 6.49
N GLY A 271 -4.06 -28.66 5.30
CA GLY A 271 -4.19 -29.45 4.07
C GLY A 271 -5.49 -30.27 3.98
N GLU A 272 -6.50 -29.88 4.77
CA GLU A 272 -7.84 -30.48 4.84
C GLU A 272 -8.83 -29.85 3.85
N ALA A 273 -8.55 -28.63 3.41
CA ALA A 273 -9.35 -27.89 2.42
C ALA A 273 -8.50 -27.61 1.17
N PRO A 274 -9.13 -27.55 -0.02
CA PRO A 274 -8.42 -27.23 -1.25
C PRO A 274 -7.93 -25.78 -1.26
N GLU A 275 -6.86 -25.54 -2.01
CA GLU A 275 -6.42 -24.19 -2.35
C GLU A 275 -7.36 -23.53 -3.37
N VAL A 276 -7.42 -22.20 -3.34
CA VAL A 276 -8.27 -21.43 -4.26
C VAL A 276 -7.81 -21.59 -5.71
N ARG A 277 -6.48 -21.69 -5.91
CA ARG A 277 -5.87 -21.87 -7.22
C ARG A 277 -5.65 -23.36 -7.47
N PRO A 278 -6.03 -23.88 -8.66
CA PRO A 278 -5.84 -25.28 -8.98
C PRO A 278 -4.35 -25.62 -9.12
N GLY A 279 -4.00 -26.90 -8.88
CA GLY A 279 -2.63 -27.41 -9.10
C GLY A 279 -1.65 -27.19 -7.95
N LEU A 280 -2.01 -26.42 -6.92
CA LEU A 280 -1.16 -26.21 -5.75
C LEU A 280 -1.23 -27.40 -4.78
N ALA A 281 -0.11 -27.70 -4.12
CA ALA A 281 -0.09 -28.63 -3.00
C ALA A 281 -1.01 -28.16 -1.86
N SER A 282 -1.63 -29.10 -1.13
CA SER A 282 -2.33 -28.80 0.12
C SER A 282 -1.37 -28.87 1.32
N GLY A 283 -1.62 -28.07 2.36
CA GLY A 283 -0.80 -28.04 3.57
C GLY A 283 -0.15 -26.69 3.82
N HIS A 284 1.01 -26.72 4.47
CA HIS A 284 1.74 -25.53 4.90
C HIS A 284 3.26 -25.70 4.87
N ILE A 285 3.98 -24.59 5.06
CA ILE A 285 5.43 -24.53 5.19
C ILE A 285 5.81 -25.17 6.54
N PRO A 286 6.69 -26.20 6.59
CA PRO A 286 7.01 -26.88 7.84
C PRO A 286 7.46 -25.95 8.97
N GLY A 287 6.94 -26.19 10.17
CA GLY A 287 7.23 -25.41 11.39
C GLY A 287 6.55 -24.03 11.47
N SER A 288 5.87 -23.59 10.40
CA SER A 288 5.06 -22.38 10.43
C SER A 288 3.90 -22.48 11.43
N LYS A 289 3.39 -21.33 11.84
CA LYS A 289 2.19 -21.17 12.67
C LYS A 289 1.02 -20.72 11.80
N ASN A 290 -0.20 -20.89 12.30
CA ASN A 290 -1.40 -20.41 11.62
C ASN A 290 -2.15 -19.40 12.49
N LEU A 291 -2.37 -18.22 11.92
CA LEU A 291 -3.24 -17.20 12.48
C LEU A 291 -4.12 -16.67 11.35
N PRO A 292 -5.33 -17.23 11.14
CA PRO A 292 -6.23 -16.77 10.09
C PRO A 292 -6.45 -15.24 10.15
N TRP A 293 -6.40 -14.58 9.00
CA TRP A 293 -6.44 -13.11 8.91
C TRP A 293 -7.70 -12.47 9.56
N ASP A 294 -8.81 -13.18 9.57
CA ASP A 294 -10.07 -12.76 10.17
C ASP A 294 -10.04 -12.85 11.71
N ALA A 295 -9.15 -13.67 12.28
CA ALA A 295 -8.98 -13.80 13.73
C ALA A 295 -8.40 -12.53 14.39
N VAL A 296 -7.78 -11.62 13.63
CA VAL A 296 -7.27 -10.33 14.12
C VAL A 296 -8.26 -9.18 13.94
N GLN A 297 -9.47 -9.47 13.45
CA GLN A 297 -10.51 -8.47 13.18
C GLN A 297 -11.83 -8.79 13.89
N SER A 298 -12.70 -7.79 13.98
CA SER A 298 -14.10 -7.93 14.40
C SER A 298 -14.95 -6.99 13.56
N GLY A 299 -15.89 -7.53 12.77
CA GLY A 299 -16.71 -6.73 11.86
C GLY A 299 -15.90 -5.93 10.84
N GLY A 300 -14.77 -6.47 10.35
CA GLY A 300 -13.87 -5.80 9.40
C GLY A 300 -12.94 -4.75 10.03
N ARG A 301 -13.02 -4.50 11.34
CA ARG A 301 -12.13 -3.58 12.07
C ARG A 301 -11.03 -4.35 12.80
N PHE A 302 -9.85 -3.79 12.94
CA PHE A 302 -8.75 -4.40 13.71
C PHE A 302 -9.07 -4.43 15.21
N LYS A 303 -8.79 -5.56 15.86
CA LYS A 303 -8.98 -5.69 17.31
C LYS A 303 -8.06 -4.72 18.10
N PRO A 304 -8.37 -4.41 19.37
CA PRO A 304 -7.46 -3.67 20.25
C PRO A 304 -6.11 -4.36 20.41
N ALA A 305 -5.05 -3.58 20.66
CA ALA A 305 -3.67 -4.08 20.71
C ALA A 305 -3.46 -5.27 21.66
N GLU A 306 -4.11 -5.28 22.83
CA GLU A 306 -4.05 -6.40 23.78
C GLU A 306 -4.61 -7.71 23.20
N GLN A 307 -5.77 -7.65 22.55
CA GLN A 307 -6.38 -8.81 21.92
C GLN A 307 -5.56 -9.31 20.74
N LEU A 308 -4.90 -8.41 20.01
CA LEU A 308 -3.97 -8.78 18.94
C LEU A 308 -2.74 -9.49 19.49
N ARG A 309 -2.13 -8.98 20.57
CA ARG A 309 -1.01 -9.68 21.26
C ARG A 309 -1.43 -11.08 21.69
N ALA A 310 -2.62 -11.20 22.29
CA ALA A 310 -3.16 -12.50 22.69
C ALA A 310 -3.39 -13.44 21.50
N ALA A 311 -3.85 -12.91 20.35
CA ALA A 311 -4.02 -13.70 19.13
C ALA A 311 -2.69 -14.24 18.57
N PHE A 312 -1.65 -13.42 18.50
CA PHE A 312 -0.31 -13.87 18.08
C PHE A 312 0.28 -14.88 19.06
N GLN A 313 0.20 -14.59 20.37
CA GLN A 313 0.67 -15.51 21.41
C GLN A 313 -0.07 -16.86 21.36
N GLY A 314 -1.40 -16.83 21.19
CA GLY A 314 -2.23 -18.03 21.06
C GLY A 314 -1.91 -18.86 19.82
N ALA A 315 -1.47 -18.22 18.74
CA ALA A 315 -0.94 -18.90 17.55
C ALA A 315 0.51 -19.43 17.72
N GLY A 316 1.17 -19.11 18.84
CA GLY A 316 2.55 -19.47 19.12
C GLY A 316 3.59 -18.58 18.43
N ALA A 317 3.20 -17.38 18.01
CA ALA A 317 4.09 -16.38 17.42
C ALA A 317 4.54 -15.34 18.45
N ASP A 318 5.82 -14.98 18.41
CA ASP A 318 6.46 -14.02 19.30
C ASP A 318 6.71 -12.70 18.57
N LEU A 319 5.96 -11.66 18.95
CA LEU A 319 6.07 -10.32 18.37
C LEU A 319 7.38 -9.60 18.74
N GLY A 320 8.14 -10.09 19.72
CA GLY A 320 9.47 -9.58 20.07
C GLY A 320 10.59 -10.08 19.15
N ARG A 321 10.30 -11.10 18.33
CA ARG A 321 11.25 -11.71 17.39
C ARG A 321 10.88 -11.36 15.95
N PRO A 322 11.84 -11.43 14.99
CA PRO A 322 11.52 -11.26 13.57
C PRO A 322 10.42 -12.23 13.14
N LEU A 323 9.38 -11.71 12.49
CA LEU A 323 8.28 -12.47 11.92
C LEU A 323 8.46 -12.60 10.40
N THR A 324 8.02 -13.72 9.85
CA THR A 324 7.76 -13.85 8.41
C THR A 324 6.29 -14.14 8.21
N LEU A 325 5.59 -13.31 7.47
CA LEU A 325 4.15 -13.41 7.27
C LEU A 325 3.86 -13.93 5.87
N SER A 326 2.98 -14.91 5.77
CA SER A 326 2.59 -15.53 4.50
C SER A 326 1.07 -15.70 4.45
N CYS A 327 0.53 -15.97 3.28
CA CYS A 327 -0.84 -16.43 3.12
C CYS A 327 -1.00 -17.26 1.84
N GLY A 328 -2.06 -17.03 1.07
CA GLY A 328 -2.20 -17.58 -0.28
C GLY A 328 -1.35 -16.87 -1.33
N SER A 329 -1.24 -15.55 -1.28
CA SER A 329 -0.74 -14.72 -2.39
C SER A 329 -0.22 -13.35 -1.93
N GLY A 330 0.32 -13.24 -0.72
CA GLY A 330 0.86 -11.99 -0.18
C GLY A 330 -0.18 -10.94 0.25
N THR A 331 -1.47 -11.11 -0.09
CA THR A 331 -2.53 -10.13 0.24
C THR A 331 -2.87 -10.13 1.72
N THR A 332 -3.49 -11.20 2.24
CA THR A 332 -3.94 -11.25 3.64
C THR A 332 -2.79 -11.40 4.65
N ALA A 333 -1.58 -11.70 4.21
CA ALA A 333 -0.37 -11.60 5.04
C ALA A 333 -0.17 -10.15 5.53
N CYS A 334 -0.52 -9.16 4.70
CA CYS A 334 -0.44 -7.75 5.07
C CYS A 334 -1.46 -7.34 6.14
N VAL A 335 -2.57 -8.08 6.28
CA VAL A 335 -3.51 -7.92 7.40
C VAL A 335 -2.81 -8.26 8.72
N LEU A 336 -2.09 -9.38 8.75
CA LEU A 336 -1.30 -9.76 9.93
C LEU A 336 -0.15 -8.78 10.19
N LEU A 337 0.48 -8.23 9.14
CA LEU A 337 1.55 -7.24 9.28
C LEU A 337 1.05 -5.99 10.02
N LEU A 338 -0.09 -5.48 9.58
CA LEU A 338 -0.72 -4.31 10.17
C LEU A 338 -1.20 -4.59 11.61
N ALA A 339 -1.75 -5.79 11.84
CA ALA A 339 -2.11 -6.25 13.18
C ALA A 339 -0.89 -6.37 14.11
N ALA A 340 0.25 -6.89 13.62
CA ALA A 340 1.49 -7.01 14.39
C ALA A 340 2.03 -5.63 14.79
N ARG A 341 2.04 -4.65 13.86
CA ARG A 341 2.45 -3.27 14.15
C ARG A 341 1.54 -2.59 15.19
N ARG A 342 0.23 -2.82 15.10
CA ARG A 342 -0.74 -2.32 16.10
C ARG A 342 -0.56 -3.00 17.47
N ALA A 343 -0.30 -4.30 17.48
CA ALA A 343 -0.09 -5.08 18.70
C ALA A 343 1.20 -4.68 19.41
N ALA A 344 2.30 -4.56 18.66
CA ALA A 344 3.62 -4.24 19.18
C ALA A 344 4.30 -3.22 18.25
N PRO A 345 4.20 -1.92 18.55
CA PRO A 345 4.95 -0.89 17.83
C PRO A 345 6.43 -1.24 17.81
N GLY A 346 7.03 -1.30 16.62
CA GLY A 346 8.42 -1.74 16.42
C GLY A 346 8.61 -3.24 16.15
N ALA A 347 7.54 -4.03 16.07
CA ALA A 347 7.62 -5.41 15.59
C ALA A 347 8.29 -5.46 14.21
N ARG A 348 9.29 -6.34 14.08
CA ARG A 348 10.02 -6.56 12.83
C ARG A 348 9.36 -7.71 12.08
N ALA A 349 8.85 -7.43 10.90
CA ALA A 349 8.16 -8.42 10.10
C ALA A 349 8.51 -8.27 8.62
N THR A 350 8.69 -9.39 7.95
CA THR A 350 8.75 -9.48 6.49
C THR A 350 7.49 -10.13 5.95
N VAL A 351 7.11 -9.81 4.72
CA VAL A 351 6.07 -10.54 3.98
C VAL A 351 6.75 -11.46 2.97
N TYR A 352 6.45 -12.76 3.04
CA TYR A 352 6.76 -13.68 1.97
C TYR A 352 5.73 -13.50 0.85
N ASP A 353 6.10 -12.69 -0.15
CA ASP A 353 5.16 -12.14 -1.13
C ASP A 353 4.52 -13.23 -2.00
N GLY A 354 5.34 -14.11 -2.58
CA GLY A 354 4.87 -15.27 -3.36
C GLY A 354 3.99 -16.23 -2.55
N SER A 355 4.18 -16.27 -1.23
CA SER A 355 3.28 -16.95 -0.30
C SER A 355 3.04 -18.42 -0.70
N TRP A 356 1.88 -19.00 -0.38
CA TRP A 356 1.56 -20.37 -0.75
C TRP A 356 1.39 -20.59 -2.26
N SER A 357 1.03 -19.56 -3.04
CA SER A 357 0.94 -19.70 -4.50
C SER A 357 2.29 -20.02 -5.11
N GLU A 358 3.36 -19.41 -4.61
CA GLU A 358 4.73 -19.76 -4.98
C GLU A 358 5.14 -21.08 -4.31
N TRP A 359 5.11 -21.17 -2.98
CA TRP A 359 5.63 -22.34 -2.26
C TRP A 359 4.92 -23.65 -2.63
N GLY A 360 3.58 -23.64 -2.65
CA GLY A 360 2.77 -24.81 -2.98
C GLY A 360 2.86 -25.23 -4.46
N GLY A 361 3.40 -24.37 -5.32
CA GLY A 361 3.69 -24.64 -6.73
C GLY A 361 5.15 -25.00 -7.01
N LEU A 362 6.08 -24.74 -6.08
CA LEU A 362 7.50 -25.03 -6.26
C LEU A 362 7.79 -26.53 -6.16
N PRO A 363 8.52 -27.12 -7.12
CA PRO A 363 8.92 -28.52 -7.04
C PRO A 363 10.02 -28.73 -6.00
N GLY A 364 9.88 -29.78 -5.19
CA GLY A 364 10.93 -30.23 -4.27
C GLY A 364 11.03 -29.47 -2.95
N VAL A 365 10.19 -28.45 -2.70
CA VAL A 365 10.16 -27.79 -1.40
C VAL A 365 9.40 -28.64 -0.35
N PRO A 366 9.82 -28.62 0.92
CA PRO A 366 9.12 -29.33 1.98
C PRO A 366 7.68 -28.83 2.21
N VAL A 367 6.73 -29.75 2.39
CA VAL A 367 5.32 -29.45 2.72
C VAL A 367 4.88 -30.30 3.90
N ALA A 368 4.29 -29.65 4.90
CA ALA A 368 3.68 -30.30 6.07
C ALA A 368 2.15 -30.27 5.99
N LYS A 369 1.51 -31.19 6.74
CA LYS A 369 0.04 -31.32 6.86
C LYS A 369 -0.34 -31.62 8.31
N GLY A 370 -1.59 -31.39 8.68
CA GLY A 370 -2.07 -31.57 10.05
C GLY A 370 -1.69 -30.40 10.97
N ALA A 371 -1.73 -30.63 12.28
CA ALA A 371 -1.30 -29.65 13.28
C ALA A 371 0.24 -29.56 13.35
N ALA A 372 0.76 -28.38 13.69
CA ALA A 372 2.20 -28.10 13.83
C ALA A 372 2.66 -28.06 15.29
#